data_AF-A0A132GZN3-F1
#
_entry.id   AF-A0A132GZN3-F1
#
_cell.length_a   1.000
_cell.length_b   1.000
_cell.length_c   1.000
_cell.angle_alpha   90.00
_cell.angle_beta   90.00
_cell.angle_gamma   90.00
#
_symmetry.space_group_name_H-M   'P 1'
#
loop_
_entity.id
_entity.type
_entity.pdbx_description
1 polymer ?
#
loop_
_entity_poly.entity_id
_entity_poly.type
_entity_poly.pdbx_seq_one_letter_code
_entity_poly.pdbx_strand_id
1 'polypeptide(L)'
;MPLTNEILGTNADGSKNEDYCMYCFKDGKFLQDCTMDEMIEHCAQFVDEVNKGLPQPITKEEYIGQMKMYFPHLKRWRKELSIDDDTPENPALMGVKDLIAKMADTLPITMISSVDEEGFPCTKAMLSPRVREGIKVFYFTTNTFSLRVAHYKANPKASIYFCDAEGFKGMMLRGTMEVLTDAKSKEMIWRDGDTEYYPDGVTDPNYCVLKFTAMDGRFYSDFYPRTFVL
;
A
#
# COMPACT_ATOMS: atom_id res chain seq x y z
N MET A 1 14.36 8.15 -13.25
CA MET A 1 15.59 7.47 -13.70
C MET A 1 15.87 6.33 -12.73
N PRO A 2 15.90 5.06 -13.15
CA PRO A 2 16.29 3.97 -12.27
C PRO A 2 17.75 4.17 -11.81
N LEU A 3 18.02 3.88 -10.54
CA LEU A 3 19.38 3.92 -10.00
C LEU A 3 20.25 2.85 -10.70
N THR A 4 21.41 3.25 -11.18
CA THR A 4 22.44 2.33 -11.67
C THR A 4 23.59 2.26 -10.66
N ASN A 5 24.32 1.14 -10.65
CA ASN A 5 25.44 0.93 -9.72
C ASN A 5 26.50 2.04 -9.77
N GLU A 6 26.66 2.70 -10.93
CA GLU A 6 27.64 3.76 -11.15
C GLU A 6 27.30 5.06 -10.41
N ILE A 7 26.01 5.34 -10.22
CA ILE A 7 25.54 6.59 -9.64
C ILE A 7 25.07 6.44 -8.19
N LEU A 8 25.29 5.29 -7.54
CA LEU A 8 24.88 5.08 -6.14
C LEU A 8 25.64 5.98 -5.17
N GLY A 9 24.91 6.54 -4.21
CA GLY A 9 25.46 7.32 -3.10
C GLY A 9 26.30 6.48 -2.14
N THR A 10 26.82 7.13 -1.08
CA THR A 10 27.64 6.46 -0.05
C THR A 10 27.05 6.63 1.35
N ASN A 11 27.08 5.57 2.14
CA ASN A 11 26.74 5.56 3.56
C ASN A 11 27.91 6.08 4.41
N ALA A 12 27.69 6.29 5.71
CA ALA A 12 28.73 6.81 6.62
C ALA A 12 29.94 5.88 6.77
N ASP A 13 29.75 4.58 6.56
CA ASP A 13 30.80 3.55 6.56
C ASP A 13 31.51 3.40 5.21
N GLY A 14 31.14 4.21 4.20
CA GLY A 14 31.68 4.15 2.85
C GLY A 14 31.03 3.12 1.93
N SER A 15 30.09 2.29 2.42
CA SER A 15 29.32 1.36 1.57
C SER A 15 28.39 2.09 0.61
N LYS A 16 27.97 1.42 -0.48
CA LYS A 16 27.03 2.00 -1.45
C LYS A 16 25.62 2.10 -0.88
N ASN A 17 24.93 3.19 -1.19
CA ASN A 17 23.54 3.40 -0.84
C ASN A 17 22.64 3.01 -2.03
N GLU A 18 21.77 2.03 -1.83
CA GLU A 18 20.87 1.52 -2.87
C GLU A 18 19.59 2.33 -3.04
N ASP A 19 19.32 3.27 -2.13
CA ASP A 19 18.10 4.09 -2.12
C ASP A 19 18.28 5.44 -2.82
N TYR A 20 19.51 5.96 -2.88
CA TYR A 20 19.81 7.31 -3.34
C TYR A 20 21.06 7.38 -4.20
N CYS A 21 21.06 8.28 -5.18
CA CYS A 21 22.22 8.53 -6.01
C CYS A 21 23.26 9.43 -5.32
N MET A 22 24.49 9.43 -5.85
CA MET A 22 25.63 10.23 -5.38
C MET A 22 25.41 11.74 -5.44
N TYR A 23 24.44 12.21 -6.22
CA TYR A 23 24.06 13.62 -6.29
C TYR A 23 23.14 14.05 -5.15
N CYS A 24 22.43 13.10 -4.54
CA CYS A 24 21.50 13.36 -3.44
C CYS A 24 22.11 13.00 -2.09
N PHE A 25 22.87 11.90 -2.01
CA PHE A 25 23.32 11.31 -0.74
C PHE A 25 24.78 10.86 -0.83
N LYS A 26 25.60 11.34 0.12
CA LYS A 26 27.03 11.02 0.19
C LYS A 26 27.51 11.04 1.64
N ASP A 27 28.35 10.09 2.00
CA ASP A 27 28.99 9.95 3.31
C ASP A 27 27.96 9.94 4.45
N GLY A 28 26.83 9.26 4.22
CA GLY A 28 25.75 9.08 5.21
C GLY A 28 24.82 10.28 5.38
N LYS A 29 24.92 11.31 4.52
CA LYS A 29 24.09 12.53 4.62
C LYS A 29 23.56 12.98 3.27
N PHE A 30 22.42 13.66 3.29
CA PHE A 30 21.93 14.37 2.11
C PHE A 30 22.81 15.58 1.83
N LEU A 31 23.10 15.83 0.55
CA LEU A 31 23.94 16.93 0.11
C LEU A 31 23.22 18.29 0.11
N GLN A 32 21.89 18.28 0.19
CA GLN A 32 21.03 19.45 0.07
C GLN A 32 19.94 19.38 1.13
N ASP A 33 19.78 20.44 1.90
CA ASP A 33 18.64 20.66 2.79
C ASP A 33 17.61 21.50 2.04
N CYS A 34 16.55 20.86 1.58
CA CYS A 34 15.51 21.47 0.77
C CYS A 34 14.22 20.68 0.92
N THR A 35 13.11 21.29 0.57
CA THR A 35 11.81 20.65 0.40
C THR A 35 11.79 19.76 -0.84
N MET A 36 10.77 18.90 -0.95
CA MET A 36 10.57 18.07 -2.14
C MET A 36 10.34 18.94 -3.39
N ASP A 37 9.56 20.03 -3.28
CA ASP A 37 9.28 20.91 -4.41
C ASP A 37 10.54 21.66 -4.87
N GLU A 38 11.37 22.15 -3.96
CA GLU A 38 12.67 22.75 -4.30
C GLU A 38 13.60 21.75 -4.99
N MET A 39 13.62 20.48 -4.54
CA MET A 39 14.39 19.42 -5.21
C MET A 39 13.86 19.16 -6.63
N ILE A 40 12.53 19.13 -6.82
CA ILE A 40 11.90 18.95 -8.13
C ILE A 40 12.29 20.10 -9.06
N GLU A 41 12.23 21.33 -8.58
CA GLU A 41 12.63 22.51 -9.35
C GLU A 41 14.11 22.48 -9.73
N HIS A 42 14.98 22.10 -8.80
CA HIS A 42 16.41 21.93 -9.06
C HIS A 42 16.64 20.84 -10.13
N CYS A 43 16.05 19.65 -9.97
CA CYS A 43 16.16 18.58 -10.96
C CYS A 43 15.61 18.99 -12.34
N ALA A 44 14.55 19.80 -12.38
CA ALA A 44 13.94 20.27 -13.62
C ALA A 44 14.84 21.21 -14.44
N GLN A 45 15.90 21.77 -13.85
CA GLN A 45 16.92 22.55 -14.58
C GLN A 45 17.78 21.67 -15.50
N PHE A 46 17.83 20.36 -15.26
CA PHE A 46 18.67 19.42 -16.00
C PHE A 46 17.89 18.62 -17.06
N VAL A 47 16.68 19.04 -17.43
CA VAL A 47 15.85 18.31 -18.42
C VAL A 47 16.55 18.17 -19.77
N ASP A 48 17.32 19.17 -20.20
CA ASP A 48 18.08 19.12 -21.46
C ASP A 48 19.17 18.04 -21.44
N GLU A 49 19.84 17.83 -20.30
CA GLU A 49 20.82 16.75 -20.14
C GLU A 49 20.15 15.37 -20.14
N VAL A 50 18.99 15.25 -19.48
CA VAL A 50 18.19 14.01 -19.50
C VAL A 50 17.73 13.67 -20.91
N ASN A 51 17.29 14.67 -21.68
CA ASN A 51 16.80 14.50 -23.04
C ASN A 51 17.85 13.93 -24.01
N LYS A 52 19.16 14.12 -23.75
CA LYS A 52 20.23 13.52 -24.57
C LYS A 52 20.21 11.99 -24.57
N GLY A 53 19.69 11.37 -23.52
CA GLY A 53 19.61 9.92 -23.36
C GLY A 53 18.25 9.32 -23.73
N LEU A 54 17.27 10.13 -24.14
CA LEU A 54 15.91 9.68 -24.42
C LEU A 54 15.65 9.58 -25.94
N PRO A 55 14.86 8.58 -26.39
CA PRO A 55 14.47 8.47 -27.79
C PRO A 55 13.54 9.59 -28.25
N GLN A 56 12.80 10.21 -27.31
CA GLN A 56 12.02 11.42 -27.54
C GLN A 56 12.23 12.39 -26.37
N PRO A 57 12.47 13.68 -26.65
CA PRO A 57 12.65 14.68 -25.61
C PRO A 57 11.34 14.93 -24.87
N ILE A 58 11.44 15.12 -23.57
CA ILE A 58 10.34 15.52 -22.69
C ILE A 58 10.45 17.00 -22.37
N THR A 59 9.30 17.64 -22.15
CA THR A 59 9.23 19.03 -21.69
C THR A 59 9.59 19.14 -20.21
N LYS A 60 9.94 20.35 -19.77
CA LYS A 60 10.21 20.62 -18.36
C LYS A 60 8.97 20.34 -17.49
N GLU A 61 7.80 20.69 -17.97
CA GLU A 61 6.51 20.49 -17.30
C GLU A 61 6.18 19.00 -17.16
N GLU A 62 6.38 18.21 -18.21
CA GLU A 62 6.22 16.75 -18.15
C GLU A 62 7.21 16.12 -17.17
N TYR A 63 8.47 16.56 -17.17
CA TYR A 63 9.49 16.06 -16.26
C TYR A 63 9.16 16.39 -14.79
N ILE A 64 8.70 17.61 -14.52
CA ILE A 64 8.17 18.02 -13.20
C ILE A 64 6.98 17.13 -12.81
N GLY A 65 6.05 16.87 -13.73
CA GLY A 65 4.91 15.99 -13.49
C GLY A 65 5.33 14.57 -13.10
N GLN A 66 6.29 13.99 -13.82
CA GLN A 66 6.85 12.68 -13.52
C GLN A 66 7.53 12.66 -12.14
N MET A 67 8.31 13.68 -11.79
CA MET A 67 8.96 13.77 -10.48
C MET A 67 7.94 13.94 -9.34
N LYS A 68 6.90 14.77 -9.53
CA LYS A 68 5.80 14.91 -8.56
C LYS A 68 5.04 13.59 -8.35
N MET A 69 5.00 12.73 -9.35
CA MET A 69 4.43 11.39 -9.23
C MET A 69 5.39 10.42 -8.51
N TYR A 70 6.70 10.50 -8.75
CA TYR A 70 7.68 9.53 -8.25
C TYR A 70 8.26 9.86 -6.86
N PHE A 71 8.64 11.12 -6.62
CA PHE A 71 9.36 11.53 -5.40
C PHE A 71 8.61 11.22 -4.11
N PRO A 72 7.28 11.35 -4.00
CA PRO A 72 6.54 10.98 -2.78
C PRO A 72 6.68 9.50 -2.37
N HIS A 73 7.22 8.64 -3.23
CA HIS A 73 7.47 7.22 -2.92
C HIS A 73 8.90 6.95 -2.44
N LEU A 74 9.81 7.93 -2.54
CA LEU A 74 11.19 7.79 -2.07
C LEU A 74 11.25 7.84 -0.55
N LYS A 75 12.13 7.05 0.08
CA LYS A 75 12.32 7.02 1.55
C LYS A 75 12.52 8.40 2.19
N ARG A 76 13.06 9.38 1.44
CA ARG A 76 13.30 10.75 1.93
C ARG A 76 11.99 11.54 2.11
N TRP A 77 11.00 11.27 1.27
CA TRP A 77 9.79 12.07 1.12
C TRP A 77 8.51 11.33 1.43
N ARG A 78 8.55 9.99 1.45
CA ARG A 78 7.39 9.16 1.74
C ARG A 78 6.86 9.47 3.12
N LYS A 79 5.53 9.51 3.24
CA LYS A 79 4.87 9.72 4.52
C LYS A 79 4.69 8.37 5.21
N GLU A 80 5.00 8.33 6.49
CA GLU A 80 4.81 7.13 7.32
C GLU A 80 3.61 7.36 8.23
N LEU A 81 2.71 6.38 8.28
CA LEU A 81 1.55 6.37 9.15
C LEU A 81 1.81 5.37 10.27
N SER A 82 2.04 5.87 11.48
CA SER A 82 2.32 4.98 12.62
C SER A 82 1.10 4.13 12.97
N ILE A 83 1.36 2.86 13.26
CA ILE A 83 0.36 1.91 13.74
C ILE A 83 0.16 2.09 15.25
N ASP A 84 1.17 2.58 15.97
CA ASP A 84 1.14 2.79 17.42
C ASP A 84 0.46 4.12 17.76
N ASP A 85 -0.52 4.07 18.67
CA ASP A 85 -1.27 5.28 19.10
C ASP A 85 -0.39 6.29 19.86
N ASP A 86 0.71 5.84 20.46
CA ASP A 86 1.63 6.70 21.23
C ASP A 86 2.63 7.45 20.33
N THR A 87 2.68 7.16 19.03
CA THR A 87 3.58 7.86 18.10
C THR A 87 2.91 9.11 17.55
N PRO A 88 3.55 10.29 17.59
CA PRO A 88 3.01 11.50 16.98
C PRO A 88 2.67 11.29 15.51
N GLU A 89 1.41 11.55 15.14
CA GLU A 89 0.95 11.39 13.76
C GLU A 89 1.58 12.46 12.86
N ASN A 90 1.95 12.06 11.63
CA ASN A 90 2.38 13.02 10.63
C ASN A 90 1.23 14.00 10.35
N PRO A 91 1.41 15.33 10.52
CA PRO A 91 0.33 16.30 10.31
C PRO A 91 -0.32 16.22 8.92
N ALA A 92 0.45 15.81 7.91
CA ALA A 92 -0.03 15.64 6.54
C ALA A 92 -0.89 14.38 6.32
N LEU A 93 -0.93 13.48 7.31
CA LEU A 93 -1.75 12.28 7.36
C LEU A 93 -2.80 12.31 8.48
N MET A 94 -2.92 13.43 9.19
CA MET A 94 -3.81 13.55 10.34
C MET A 94 -5.23 13.04 10.05
N GLY A 95 -5.71 12.13 10.91
CA GLY A 95 -7.05 11.53 10.83
C GLY A 95 -7.21 10.45 9.74
N VAL A 96 -6.16 10.11 8.99
CA VAL A 96 -6.22 9.00 8.01
C VAL A 96 -6.40 7.67 8.75
N LYS A 97 -5.73 7.46 9.89
CA LYS A 97 -5.88 6.25 10.71
C LYS A 97 -7.31 6.02 11.16
N ASP A 98 -7.91 7.05 11.76
CA ASP A 98 -9.32 7.00 12.22
C ASP A 98 -10.28 6.73 11.07
N LEU A 99 -9.99 7.28 9.90
CA LEU A 99 -10.84 7.07 8.75
C LEU A 99 -10.75 5.64 8.21
N ILE A 100 -9.56 5.03 8.17
CA ILE A 100 -9.40 3.61 7.82
C ILE A 100 -10.24 2.76 8.77
N ALA A 101 -10.08 2.99 10.07
CA ALA A 101 -10.83 2.28 11.11
C ALA A 101 -12.34 2.44 10.91
N LYS A 102 -12.82 3.69 10.79
CA LYS A 102 -14.23 3.99 10.55
C LYS A 102 -14.76 3.27 9.30
N MET A 103 -14.07 3.40 8.17
CA MET A 103 -14.49 2.78 6.92
C MET A 103 -14.55 1.25 7.02
N ALA A 104 -13.55 0.63 7.65
CA ALA A 104 -13.51 -0.81 7.88
C ALA A 104 -14.65 -1.30 8.79
N ASP A 105 -15.01 -0.50 9.79
CA ASP A 105 -16.02 -0.86 10.80
C ASP A 105 -17.47 -0.59 10.32
N THR A 106 -17.68 0.43 9.50
CA THR A 106 -19.04 0.87 9.14
C THR A 106 -19.48 0.50 7.73
N LEU A 107 -18.55 0.34 6.78
CA LEU A 107 -18.95 0.01 5.41
C LEU A 107 -19.29 -1.48 5.29
N PRO A 108 -20.40 -1.84 4.63
CA PRO A 108 -20.87 -3.22 4.60
C PRO A 108 -20.05 -4.12 3.68
N ILE A 109 -19.33 -3.54 2.72
CA ILE A 109 -18.64 -4.26 1.65
C ILE A 109 -17.21 -3.74 1.53
N THR A 110 -16.27 -4.66 1.36
CA THR A 110 -14.87 -4.38 1.04
C THR A 110 -14.53 -5.04 -0.28
N MET A 111 -13.90 -4.32 -1.21
CA MET A 111 -13.36 -4.96 -2.41
C MET A 111 -12.00 -5.56 -2.07
N ILE A 112 -11.75 -6.79 -2.50
CA ILE A 112 -10.43 -7.42 -2.43
C ILE A 112 -9.93 -7.71 -3.84
N SER A 113 -8.64 -7.53 -4.06
CA SER A 113 -7.99 -7.81 -5.34
C SER A 113 -6.84 -8.82 -5.16
N SER A 114 -6.81 -9.78 -6.07
CA SER A 114 -5.80 -10.84 -6.18
C SER A 114 -5.22 -10.84 -7.60
N VAL A 115 -4.13 -11.56 -7.82
CA VAL A 115 -3.56 -11.77 -9.18
C VAL A 115 -3.77 -13.23 -9.57
N ASP A 116 -4.27 -13.49 -10.79
CA ASP A 116 -4.40 -14.85 -11.32
C ASP A 116 -3.08 -15.40 -11.88
N GLU A 117 -3.09 -16.64 -12.36
CA GLU A 117 -1.91 -17.30 -12.93
C GLU A 117 -1.35 -16.63 -14.19
N GLU A 118 -2.18 -15.89 -14.93
CA GLU A 118 -1.78 -15.15 -16.15
C GLU A 118 -1.28 -13.73 -15.83
N GLY A 119 -1.35 -13.32 -14.57
CA GLY A 119 -0.89 -12.01 -14.11
C GLY A 119 -1.96 -10.92 -14.17
N PHE A 120 -3.21 -11.25 -14.47
CA PHE A 120 -4.29 -10.27 -14.46
C PHE A 120 -4.78 -9.96 -13.04
N PRO A 121 -5.12 -8.70 -12.75
CA PRO A 121 -5.76 -8.34 -11.50
C PRO A 121 -7.22 -8.79 -11.51
N CYS A 122 -7.66 -9.47 -10.45
CA CYS A 122 -9.05 -9.88 -10.26
C CYS A 122 -9.62 -9.28 -8.98
N THR A 123 -10.67 -8.48 -9.09
CA THR A 123 -11.36 -7.84 -7.95
C THR A 123 -12.68 -8.54 -7.62
N LYS A 124 -12.98 -8.69 -6.33
CA LYS A 124 -14.24 -9.27 -5.83
C LYS A 124 -14.76 -8.47 -4.64
N ALA A 125 -16.06 -8.22 -4.59
CA ALA A 125 -16.75 -7.72 -3.41
C ALA A 125 -16.85 -8.80 -2.32
N MET A 126 -16.49 -8.43 -1.10
CA MET A 126 -16.60 -9.25 0.12
C MET A 126 -17.38 -8.47 1.17
N LEU A 127 -17.99 -9.18 2.13
CA LEU A 127 -18.44 -8.54 3.36
C LEU A 127 -17.27 -7.84 4.06
N SER A 128 -17.59 -6.87 4.91
CA SER A 128 -16.59 -6.15 5.71
C SER A 128 -15.71 -7.09 6.55
N PRO A 129 -14.49 -6.66 6.92
CA PRO A 129 -13.62 -7.44 7.79
C PRO A 129 -14.36 -7.88 9.06
N ARG A 130 -14.21 -9.15 9.43
CA ARG A 130 -14.81 -9.70 10.64
C ARG A 130 -14.08 -9.19 11.89
N VAL A 131 -12.76 -9.10 11.80
CA VAL A 131 -11.84 -8.64 12.85
C VAL A 131 -10.73 -7.83 12.20
N ARG A 132 -10.20 -6.83 12.91
CA ARG A 132 -8.99 -6.11 12.53
C ARG A 132 -8.07 -5.88 13.73
N GLU A 133 -6.77 -5.83 13.48
CA GLU A 133 -5.76 -5.40 14.44
C GLU A 133 -5.28 -4.01 14.03
N GLY A 134 -5.81 -2.99 14.69
CA GLY A 134 -5.61 -1.59 14.30
C GLY A 134 -6.02 -1.36 12.84
N ILE A 135 -5.10 -0.78 12.07
CA ILE A 135 -5.22 -0.57 10.62
C ILE A 135 -4.25 -1.45 9.81
N LYS A 136 -3.56 -2.39 10.47
CA LYS A 136 -2.49 -3.19 9.88
C LYS A 136 -2.98 -4.55 9.41
N VAL A 137 -3.84 -5.22 10.17
CA VAL A 137 -4.30 -6.58 9.87
C VAL A 137 -5.82 -6.62 9.79
N PHE A 138 -6.36 -7.32 8.78
CA PHE A 138 -7.80 -7.47 8.55
C PHE A 138 -8.14 -8.92 8.21
N TYR A 139 -9.18 -9.46 8.82
CA TYR A 139 -9.58 -10.86 8.66
C TYR A 139 -10.94 -10.97 7.96
N PHE A 140 -11.03 -11.85 6.96
CA PHE A 140 -12.25 -12.14 6.19
C PHE A 140 -12.55 -13.63 6.18
N THR A 141 -13.82 -14.00 6.02
CA THR A 141 -14.23 -15.40 5.80
C THR A 141 -14.26 -15.72 4.30
N THR A 142 -13.89 -16.95 3.91
CA THR A 142 -14.07 -17.42 2.54
C THR A 142 -14.11 -18.94 2.45
N ASN A 143 -14.40 -19.44 1.24
CA ASN A 143 -14.46 -20.85 0.93
C ASN A 143 -13.07 -21.39 0.55
N THR A 144 -12.69 -22.57 1.03
CA THR A 144 -11.37 -23.19 0.78
C THR A 144 -11.12 -23.46 -0.71
N PHE A 145 -12.17 -23.71 -1.48
CA PHE A 145 -12.11 -23.94 -2.93
C PHE A 145 -12.35 -22.66 -3.76
N SER A 146 -12.40 -21.48 -3.14
CA SER A 146 -12.59 -20.24 -3.91
C SER A 146 -11.38 -19.94 -4.79
N LEU A 147 -11.62 -19.29 -5.94
CA LEU A 147 -10.55 -18.76 -6.79
C LEU A 147 -9.61 -17.85 -6.00
N ARG A 148 -10.12 -17.09 -5.01
CA ARG A 148 -9.30 -16.22 -4.16
C ARG A 148 -8.29 -17.02 -3.35
N VAL A 149 -8.67 -18.16 -2.77
CA VAL A 149 -7.73 -19.02 -2.06
C VAL A 149 -6.65 -19.55 -2.99
N ALA A 150 -7.00 -20.00 -4.19
CA ALA A 150 -6.02 -20.46 -5.17
C ALA A 150 -5.03 -19.34 -5.55
N HIS A 151 -5.56 -18.15 -5.87
CA HIS A 151 -4.75 -16.99 -6.26
C HIS A 151 -3.80 -16.57 -5.13
N TYR A 152 -4.29 -16.42 -3.89
CA TYR A 152 -3.45 -15.96 -2.78
C TYR A 152 -2.41 -16.99 -2.33
N LYS A 153 -2.70 -18.30 -2.49
CA LYS A 153 -1.68 -19.35 -2.28
C LYS A 153 -0.56 -19.29 -3.31
N ALA A 154 -0.88 -18.98 -4.58
CA ALA A 154 0.10 -18.88 -5.65
C ALA A 154 0.87 -17.54 -5.62
N ASN A 155 0.17 -16.44 -5.33
CA ASN A 155 0.71 -15.09 -5.26
C ASN A 155 0.02 -14.31 -4.13
N PRO A 156 0.72 -14.05 -3.01
CA PRO A 156 0.10 -13.42 -1.85
C PRO A 156 -0.12 -11.91 -2.03
N LYS A 157 0.38 -11.29 -3.11
CA LYS A 157 0.20 -9.84 -3.33
C LYS A 157 -1.28 -9.50 -3.49
N ALA A 158 -1.76 -8.60 -2.64
CA ALA A 158 -3.16 -8.25 -2.57
C ALA A 158 -3.37 -6.76 -2.34
N SER A 159 -4.60 -6.30 -2.62
CA SER A 159 -5.10 -5.03 -2.13
C SER A 159 -6.52 -5.16 -1.61
N ILE A 160 -6.87 -4.35 -0.62
CA ILE A 160 -8.25 -4.15 -0.20
C ILE A 160 -8.66 -2.71 -0.44
N TYR A 161 -9.94 -2.48 -0.75
CA TYR A 161 -10.47 -1.16 -1.02
C TYR A 161 -11.80 -0.95 -0.29
N PHE A 162 -11.84 0.11 0.51
CA PHE A 162 -13.06 0.62 1.13
C PHE A 162 -13.60 1.79 0.31
N CYS A 163 -14.89 1.77 0.00
CA CYS A 163 -15.55 2.78 -0.83
C CYS A 163 -16.74 3.38 -0.08
N ASP A 164 -16.64 4.66 0.26
CA ASP A 164 -17.77 5.48 0.68
C ASP A 164 -18.27 6.25 -0.54
N ALA A 165 -19.29 5.68 -1.19
CA ALA A 165 -19.86 6.22 -2.43
C ALA A 165 -20.59 7.55 -2.21
N GLU A 166 -21.22 7.73 -1.04
CA GLU A 166 -21.96 8.96 -0.71
C GLU A 166 -21.01 10.13 -0.50
N GLY A 167 -19.93 9.91 0.27
CA GLY A 167 -18.89 10.90 0.52
C GLY A 167 -17.86 11.05 -0.60
N PHE A 168 -17.94 10.22 -1.64
CA PHE A 168 -16.92 10.09 -2.70
C PHE A 168 -15.50 9.91 -2.12
N LYS A 169 -15.37 9.01 -1.14
CA LYS A 169 -14.11 8.71 -0.45
C LYS A 169 -13.69 7.27 -0.70
N GLY A 170 -12.39 7.08 -0.90
CA GLY A 170 -11.79 5.78 -1.17
C GLY A 170 -10.58 5.53 -0.29
N MET A 171 -10.43 4.32 0.22
CA MET A 171 -9.22 3.89 0.91
C MET A 171 -8.72 2.58 0.29
N MET A 172 -7.59 2.65 -0.40
CA MET A 172 -6.88 1.49 -0.90
C MET A 172 -5.75 1.14 0.07
N LEU A 173 -5.67 -0.12 0.50
CA LEU A 173 -4.51 -0.66 1.20
C LEU A 173 -3.87 -1.75 0.32
N ARG A 174 -2.54 -1.73 0.18
CA ARG A 174 -1.78 -2.82 -0.44
C ARG A 174 -1.07 -3.62 0.64
N GLY A 175 -0.94 -4.90 0.40
CA GLY A 175 -0.44 -5.83 1.40
C GLY A 175 -0.27 -7.22 0.86
N THR A 176 -0.20 -8.17 1.77
CA THR A 176 -0.23 -9.60 1.47
C THR A 176 -1.47 -10.25 2.06
N MET A 177 -1.96 -11.30 1.40
CA MET A 177 -3.05 -12.12 1.88
C MET A 177 -2.53 -13.53 2.21
N GLU A 178 -2.83 -14.00 3.42
CA GLU A 178 -2.54 -15.36 3.88
C GLU A 178 -3.86 -16.14 4.00
N VAL A 179 -3.85 -17.42 3.59
CA VAL A 179 -4.99 -18.32 3.76
C VAL A 179 -4.77 -19.18 5.00
N LEU A 180 -5.61 -18.99 6.02
CA LEU A 180 -5.53 -19.67 7.30
C LEU A 180 -6.64 -20.71 7.43
N THR A 181 -6.26 -21.92 7.83
CA THR A 181 -7.17 -23.06 8.04
C THR A 181 -7.07 -23.65 9.44
N ASP A 182 -6.25 -23.05 10.31
CA ASP A 182 -6.10 -23.50 11.69
C ASP A 182 -7.35 -23.16 12.53
N ALA A 183 -7.63 -24.01 13.51
CA ALA A 183 -8.83 -23.87 14.36
C ALA A 183 -8.88 -22.51 15.06
N LYS A 184 -7.74 -22.04 15.60
CA LYS A 184 -7.65 -20.76 16.31
C LYS A 184 -8.12 -19.58 15.43
N SER A 185 -7.62 -19.47 14.21
CA SER A 185 -8.04 -18.38 13.30
C SER A 185 -9.50 -18.49 12.89
N LYS A 186 -9.98 -19.71 12.62
CA LYS A 186 -11.38 -19.99 12.25
C LYS A 186 -12.35 -19.62 13.36
N GLU A 187 -12.03 -20.01 14.60
CA GLU A 187 -12.80 -19.70 15.81
C GLU A 187 -12.81 -18.20 16.13
N MET A 188 -11.66 -17.53 15.99
CA MET A 188 -11.48 -16.11 16.30
C MET A 188 -12.47 -15.19 15.57
N ILE A 189 -12.84 -15.51 14.34
CA ILE A 189 -13.66 -14.62 13.50
C ILE A 189 -15.07 -15.15 13.19
N TRP A 190 -15.41 -16.33 13.71
CA TRP A 190 -16.71 -16.95 13.54
C TRP A 190 -17.82 -16.10 14.15
N ARG A 191 -18.97 -15.98 13.46
CA ARG A 191 -20.13 -15.24 13.96
C ARG A 191 -21.41 -16.07 13.85
N ASP A 192 -22.37 -15.75 14.72
CA ASP A 192 -23.72 -16.25 14.60
C ASP A 192 -24.29 -15.89 13.22
N GLY A 193 -24.84 -16.88 12.52
CA GLY A 193 -25.31 -16.77 11.13
C GLY A 193 -24.33 -17.32 10.08
N ASP A 194 -23.05 -17.54 10.40
CA ASP A 194 -22.10 -18.13 9.43
C ASP A 194 -22.49 -19.57 9.02
N THR A 195 -23.32 -20.25 9.83
CA THR A 195 -23.91 -21.56 9.49
C THR A 195 -24.78 -21.54 8.23
N GLU A 196 -25.28 -20.37 7.80
CA GLU A 196 -25.97 -20.23 6.51
C GLU A 196 -25.04 -20.54 5.33
N TYR A 197 -23.76 -20.20 5.46
CA TYR A 197 -22.73 -20.47 4.45
C TYR A 197 -21.97 -21.78 4.72
N TYR A 198 -21.83 -22.16 6.00
CA TYR A 198 -21.00 -23.26 6.48
C TYR A 198 -21.81 -24.15 7.45
N PRO A 199 -22.66 -25.06 6.93
CA PRO A 199 -23.61 -25.84 7.73
C PRO A 199 -22.96 -26.68 8.85
N ASP A 200 -21.69 -27.08 8.68
CA ASP A 200 -20.94 -27.86 9.67
C ASP A 200 -20.23 -26.98 10.72
N GLY A 201 -20.58 -25.69 10.76
CA GLY A 201 -20.10 -24.74 11.75
C GLY A 201 -18.63 -24.34 11.56
N VAL A 202 -17.98 -23.92 12.66
CA VAL A 202 -16.57 -23.48 12.65
C VAL A 202 -15.61 -24.57 12.17
N THR A 203 -16.00 -25.84 12.26
CA THR A 203 -15.21 -26.98 11.79
C THR A 203 -15.43 -27.33 10.32
N ASP A 204 -16.36 -26.66 9.63
CA ASP A 204 -16.69 -26.94 8.23
C ASP A 204 -15.42 -26.97 7.34
N PRO A 205 -15.20 -28.03 6.54
CA PRO A 205 -13.99 -28.19 5.73
C PRO A 205 -13.92 -27.19 4.57
N ASN A 206 -15.03 -26.57 4.19
CA ASN A 206 -15.08 -25.52 3.21
C ASN A 206 -14.81 -24.13 3.81
N TYR A 207 -14.84 -23.97 5.13
CA TYR A 207 -14.59 -22.70 5.80
C TYR A 207 -13.08 -22.43 6.00
N CYS A 208 -12.60 -21.27 5.56
CA CYS A 208 -11.28 -20.76 5.88
C CYS A 208 -11.25 -19.24 6.07
N VAL A 209 -10.13 -18.75 6.58
CA VAL A 209 -9.91 -17.35 6.91
C VAL A 209 -8.88 -16.75 5.96
N LEU A 210 -9.14 -15.55 5.48
CA LEU A 210 -8.17 -14.71 4.78
C LEU A 210 -7.64 -13.67 5.77
N LYS A 211 -6.32 -13.64 5.98
CA LYS A 211 -5.64 -12.62 6.77
C LYS A 211 -4.90 -11.68 5.83
N PHE A 212 -5.35 -10.44 5.77
CA PHE A 212 -4.68 -9.39 5.03
C PHE A 212 -3.76 -8.61 5.96
N THR A 213 -2.49 -8.43 5.57
CA THR A 213 -1.51 -7.60 6.28
C THR A 213 -1.11 -6.43 5.38
N ALA A 214 -1.52 -5.22 5.76
CA ALA A 214 -1.25 -4.01 5.01
C ALA A 214 0.22 -3.58 5.11
N MET A 215 0.76 -3.00 4.04
CA MET A 215 2.13 -2.46 3.97
C MET A 215 2.13 -0.97 3.67
N ASP A 216 1.21 -0.53 2.81
CA ASP A 216 1.04 0.85 2.43
C ASP A 216 -0.40 1.09 1.99
N GLY A 217 -0.75 2.36 1.85
CA GLY A 217 -2.09 2.74 1.45
C GLY A 217 -2.16 4.06 0.74
N ARG A 218 -3.32 4.27 0.13
CA ARG A 218 -3.67 5.51 -0.54
C ARG A 218 -5.10 5.87 -0.20
N PHE A 219 -5.24 7.03 0.42
CA PHE A 219 -6.52 7.64 0.70
C PHE A 219 -6.90 8.61 -0.41
N TYR A 220 -8.17 8.60 -0.81
CA TYR A 220 -8.75 9.44 -1.83
C TYR A 220 -9.91 10.23 -1.20
N SER A 221 -9.73 11.55 -1.04
CA SER A 221 -10.79 12.50 -0.70
C SER A 221 -10.54 13.84 -1.35
N ASP A 222 -11.59 14.64 -1.53
CA ASP A 222 -11.49 16.07 -1.87
C ASP A 222 -10.59 16.35 -3.09
N PHE A 223 -10.50 15.41 -4.02
CA PHE A 223 -9.60 15.43 -5.19
C PHE A 223 -8.08 15.39 -4.89
N TYR A 224 -7.67 15.21 -3.63
CA TYR A 224 -6.27 15.12 -3.20
C TYR A 224 -5.94 13.74 -2.63
N PRO A 225 -5.22 12.88 -3.38
CA PRO A 225 -4.81 11.59 -2.86
C PRO A 225 -3.66 11.73 -1.86
N ARG A 226 -3.73 10.99 -0.76
CA ARG A 226 -2.67 10.88 0.26
C ARG A 226 -2.12 9.46 0.30
N THR A 227 -0.85 9.29 -0.04
CA THR A 227 -0.14 8.01 0.04
C THR A 227 0.67 7.93 1.33
N PHE A 228 0.72 6.74 1.93
CA PHE A 228 1.46 6.46 3.16
C PHE A 228 2.01 5.03 3.17
N VAL A 229 3.05 4.79 3.95
CA VAL A 229 3.53 3.45 4.33
C VAL A 229 3.23 3.19 5.81
N LEU A 230 3.02 1.91 6.18
CA LEU A 230 2.67 1.45 7.53
C LEU A 230 3.83 0.73 8.23
#